data_AF-A0A2A3E258-F1
#
_entry.id   AF-A0A2A3E258-F1
#
_cell.length_a   1.000
_cell.length_b   1.000
_cell.length_c   1.000
_cell.angle_alpha   90.00
_cell.angle_beta   90.00
_cell.angle_gamma   90.00
#
_symmetry.space_group_name_H-M   'P 1'
#
loop_
_entity.id
_entity.type
_entity.pdbx_description
1 polymer ?
#
loop_
_entity_poly.entity_id
_entity_poly.type
_entity_poly.pdbx_seq_one_letter_code
_entity_poly.pdbx_strand_id
1 'polypeptide(L)'
;MLKQITPEKSIYIIWLSVALSFCWPLPVNSTRKQIVYIKILQISAVISAFMILLPLIYTIHLNVHNLINLFQCICLLICAFKHIIQTVICFIKYNALQRVVEEMMICVKEEQLYDILCMYVKKYNIFFGGTIVLIYGTATVFVLGPIFLPISFPWGTEYPFQINYTTINVIIYAHQFFFAYQCAAHTCLSLFGALLLWFATARFECLIKELQKITSIDMLIVCLKKLLFLRRYAEEVVHCIRFLVFYAIAISTFTLTLSGIIMIINCPLFVKIKFITISISLLMQIYIYAWPADHMQDMKNKQ
;
A
#
# COMPACT_ATOMS: atom_id res chain seq x y z
N MET A 1 -24.17 -17.00 -8.71
CA MET A 1 -23.56 -17.27 -7.39
C MET A 1 -22.07 -16.97 -7.48
N LEU A 2 -21.60 -15.88 -6.84
CA LEU A 2 -20.16 -15.58 -6.76
C LEU A 2 -19.48 -16.66 -5.91
N LYS A 3 -18.53 -17.39 -6.51
CA LYS A 3 -17.73 -18.43 -5.84
C LYS A 3 -17.10 -17.81 -4.59
N GLN A 4 -17.36 -18.39 -3.42
CA GLN A 4 -16.90 -17.84 -2.14
C GLN A 4 -15.37 -17.77 -2.14
N ILE A 5 -14.83 -16.59 -1.82
CA ILE A 5 -13.38 -16.35 -1.84
C ILE A 5 -12.79 -16.90 -0.55
N THR A 6 -11.78 -17.76 -0.67
CA THR A 6 -11.07 -18.33 0.47
C THR A 6 -10.06 -17.32 1.04
N PRO A 7 -9.69 -17.43 2.33
CA PRO A 7 -8.65 -16.57 2.94
C PRO A 7 -7.35 -16.55 2.15
N GLU A 8 -6.89 -17.70 1.67
CA GLU A 8 -5.67 -17.84 0.85
C GLU A 8 -5.79 -17.05 -0.47
N LYS A 9 -6.95 -17.11 -1.13
CA LYS A 9 -7.20 -16.32 -2.34
C LYS A 9 -7.23 -14.83 -2.04
N SER A 10 -7.80 -14.43 -0.91
CA SER A 10 -7.80 -13.03 -0.48
C SER A 10 -6.37 -12.52 -0.23
N ILE A 11 -5.54 -13.32 0.45
CA ILE A 11 -4.13 -13.01 0.68
C ILE A 11 -3.39 -12.92 -0.67
N TYR A 12 -3.65 -13.84 -1.59
CA TYR A 12 -3.06 -13.83 -2.93
C TYR A 12 -3.43 -12.59 -3.74
N ILE A 13 -4.67 -12.13 -3.67
CA ILE A 13 -5.12 -10.88 -4.33
C ILE A 13 -4.36 -9.67 -3.77
N ILE A 14 -4.19 -9.60 -2.45
CA ILE A 14 -3.43 -8.52 -1.80
C ILE A 14 -1.94 -8.60 -2.16
N TRP A 15 -1.37 -9.81 -2.17
CA TRP A 15 0.00 -10.04 -2.64
C TRP A 15 0.19 -9.54 -4.07
N LEU A 16 -0.71 -9.88 -4.98
CA LEU A 16 -0.67 -9.46 -6.38
C LEU A 16 -0.75 -7.93 -6.51
N SER A 17 -1.62 -7.29 -5.70
CA SER A 17 -1.79 -5.83 -5.75
C SER A 17 -0.57 -5.05 -5.28
N VAL A 18 0.30 -5.65 -4.45
CA VAL A 18 1.56 -5.04 -4.02
C VAL A 18 2.78 -5.58 -4.77
N ALA A 19 2.65 -6.57 -5.65
CA ALA A 19 3.79 -7.27 -6.26
C ALA A 19 4.77 -6.32 -6.97
N LEU A 20 4.27 -5.31 -7.68
CA LEU A 20 5.08 -4.32 -8.39
C LEU A 20 5.88 -3.37 -7.47
N SER A 21 5.56 -3.32 -6.18
CA SER A 21 6.35 -2.56 -5.18
C SER A 21 7.61 -3.31 -4.76
N PHE A 22 7.68 -4.63 -4.99
CA PHE A 22 8.74 -5.51 -4.47
C PHE A 22 8.87 -5.51 -2.94
N CYS A 23 7.88 -4.97 -2.21
CA CYS A 23 7.92 -4.85 -0.75
C CYS A 23 7.35 -6.06 0.00
N TRP A 24 6.66 -6.98 -0.69
CA TRP A 24 6.21 -8.22 -0.08
C TRP A 24 7.38 -9.19 0.09
N PRO A 25 7.65 -9.70 1.30
CA PRO A 25 8.80 -10.57 1.56
C PRO A 25 8.61 -11.96 0.95
N LEU A 26 9.71 -12.56 0.47
CA LEU A 26 9.72 -13.96 0.03
C LEU A 26 9.59 -14.93 1.22
N PRO A 27 9.09 -16.16 1.04
CA PRO A 27 9.01 -17.17 2.10
C PRO A 27 10.37 -17.44 2.77
N VAL A 28 10.38 -17.87 4.04
CA VAL A 28 11.62 -18.13 4.81
C VAL A 28 12.49 -19.20 4.15
N ASN A 29 11.89 -20.17 3.47
CA ASN A 29 12.59 -21.25 2.77
C ASN A 29 13.23 -20.82 1.44
N SER A 30 13.14 -19.54 1.08
CA SER A 30 13.71 -19.01 -0.17
C SER A 30 15.23 -19.02 -0.14
N THR A 31 15.83 -19.31 -1.29
CA THR A 31 17.28 -19.33 -1.41
C THR A 31 17.89 -17.95 -1.17
N ARG A 32 19.13 -17.91 -0.67
CA ARG A 32 19.88 -16.65 -0.48
C ARG A 32 19.96 -15.82 -1.77
N LYS A 33 20.05 -16.47 -2.93
CA LYS A 33 20.07 -15.81 -4.25
C LYS A 33 18.76 -15.08 -4.55
N GLN A 34 17.60 -15.68 -4.25
CA GLN A 34 16.29 -15.04 -4.44
C GLN A 34 16.11 -13.82 -3.54
N ILE A 35 16.59 -13.88 -2.29
CA ILE A 35 16.55 -12.74 -1.35
C ILE A 35 17.46 -11.60 -1.84
N VAL A 36 18.64 -11.92 -2.38
CA VAL A 36 19.51 -10.90 -2.98
C VAL A 36 18.84 -10.28 -4.22
N TYR A 37 18.19 -11.10 -5.06
CA TYR A 37 17.49 -10.61 -6.24
C TYR A 37 16.36 -9.63 -5.91
N ILE A 38 15.49 -9.93 -4.94
CA ILE A 38 14.40 -9.01 -4.56
C ILE A 38 14.94 -7.69 -3.98
N LYS A 39 16.05 -7.74 -3.24
CA LYS A 39 16.73 -6.54 -2.73
C LYS A 39 17.31 -5.68 -3.86
N ILE A 40 17.88 -6.31 -4.89
CA ILE A 40 18.33 -5.60 -6.10
C ILE A 40 17.14 -4.94 -6.80
N LEU A 41 16.00 -5.61 -6.91
CA LEU A 41 14.78 -5.03 -7.47
C LEU A 41 14.30 -3.82 -6.67
N GLN A 42 14.28 -3.90 -5.33
CA GLN A 42 13.95 -2.76 -4.48
C GLN A 42 14.90 -1.56 -4.70
N ILE A 43 16.21 -1.81 -4.81
CA ILE A 43 17.20 -0.77 -5.11
C ILE A 43 16.94 -0.17 -6.51
N SER A 44 16.64 -1.01 -7.50
CA SER A 44 16.31 -0.54 -8.86
C SER A 44 15.04 0.31 -8.88
N ALA A 45 14.04 -0.01 -8.05
CA ALA A 45 12.82 0.77 -7.91
C ALA A 45 13.09 2.13 -7.27
N VAL A 46 14.02 2.22 -6.33
CA VAL A 46 14.47 3.50 -5.75
C VAL A 46 15.21 4.34 -6.79
N ILE A 47 16.13 3.74 -7.56
CA ILE A 47 16.83 4.43 -8.65
C ILE A 47 15.83 4.95 -9.68
N SER A 48 14.86 4.13 -10.07
CA SER A 48 13.76 4.52 -10.97
C SER A 48 13.00 5.75 -10.48
N ALA A 49 12.74 5.84 -9.18
CA ALA A 49 12.09 7.01 -8.58
C ALA A 49 12.94 8.28 -8.70
N PHE A 50 14.25 8.18 -8.44
CA PHE A 50 15.16 9.32 -8.58
C PHE A 50 15.24 9.82 -10.03
N MET A 51 15.20 8.91 -11.02
CA MET A 51 15.20 9.27 -12.44
C MET A 51 13.99 10.12 -12.85
N ILE A 52 12.88 10.06 -12.11
CA ILE A 52 11.70 10.90 -12.35
C ILE A 52 11.67 12.14 -11.46
N LEU A 53 12.22 12.03 -10.25
CA LEU A 53 12.30 13.13 -9.29
C LEU A 53 13.09 14.32 -9.86
N LEU A 54 14.19 14.06 -10.57
CA LEU A 54 15.02 15.12 -11.17
C LEU A 54 14.27 15.90 -12.28
N PRO A 55 13.65 15.28 -13.30
CA PRO A 55 12.80 15.97 -14.27
C PRO A 55 11.64 16.74 -13.64
N LEU A 56 11.01 16.21 -12.57
CA LEU A 56 9.93 16.92 -11.88
C LEU A 56 10.42 18.21 -11.22
N ILE A 57 11.57 18.19 -10.56
CA ILE A 57 12.18 19.41 -9.98
C ILE A 57 12.49 20.43 -11.08
N TYR A 58 13.04 19.96 -12.21
CA TYR A 58 13.31 20.83 -13.36
C TYR A 58 12.03 21.46 -13.93
N THR A 59 10.97 20.65 -14.08
CA THR A 59 9.66 21.12 -14.55
C THR A 59 9.07 22.18 -13.63
N ILE A 60 9.20 22.02 -12.30
CA ILE A 60 8.78 23.01 -11.31
C ILE A 60 9.54 24.31 -11.52
N HIS A 61 10.86 24.24 -11.68
CA HIS A 61 11.69 25.43 -11.87
C HIS A 61 11.29 26.23 -13.12
N LEU A 62 10.91 25.55 -14.21
CA LEU A 62 10.44 26.19 -15.43
C LEU A 62 9.01 26.76 -15.32
N ASN A 63 8.15 26.10 -14.55
CA ASN A 63 6.70 26.40 -14.52
C ASN A 63 6.22 26.99 -13.19
N VAL A 64 7.09 27.63 -12.39
CA VAL A 64 6.74 28.20 -11.07
C VAL A 64 5.53 29.14 -11.14
N HIS A 65 5.34 29.85 -12.25
CA HIS A 65 4.24 30.80 -12.42
C HIS A 65 2.88 30.17 -12.73
N ASN A 66 2.84 28.89 -13.15
CA ASN A 66 1.60 28.19 -13.43
C ASN A 66 1.20 27.33 -12.22
N LEU A 67 0.29 27.86 -11.38
CA LEU A 67 -0.17 27.22 -10.15
C LEU A 67 -0.69 25.78 -10.37
N ILE A 68 -1.39 25.53 -11.48
CA ILE A 68 -1.96 24.20 -11.76
C ILE A 68 -0.82 23.20 -12.00
N ASN A 69 0.15 23.56 -12.83
CA ASN A 69 1.28 22.69 -13.14
C ASN A 69 2.18 22.48 -11.90
N LEU A 70 2.41 23.56 -11.15
CA LEU A 70 3.15 23.52 -9.88
C LEU A 70 2.54 22.52 -8.90
N PHE A 71 1.22 22.59 -8.67
CA PHE A 71 0.56 21.66 -7.75
C PHE A 71 0.56 20.21 -8.24
N GLN A 72 0.38 19.98 -9.54
CA GLN A 72 0.53 18.64 -10.12
C GLN A 72 1.93 18.08 -9.91
N CYS A 73 2.98 18.88 -10.16
CA CYS A 73 4.36 18.47 -9.94
C CYS A 73 4.66 18.20 -8.46
N ILE A 74 4.15 19.03 -7.54
CA ILE A 74 4.29 18.81 -6.09
C ILE A 74 3.64 17.48 -5.68
N CYS A 75 2.43 17.18 -6.17
CA CYS A 75 1.78 15.88 -5.94
C CYS A 75 2.61 14.71 -6.43
N LEU A 76 3.19 14.80 -7.64
CA LEU A 76 4.02 13.74 -8.19
C LEU A 76 5.33 13.57 -7.42
N LEU A 77 5.95 14.67 -6.96
CA LEU A 77 7.10 14.60 -6.06
C LEU A 77 6.76 13.87 -4.77
N ILE A 78 5.62 14.18 -4.16
CA ILE A 78 5.15 13.49 -2.95
C ILE A 78 4.97 12.00 -3.22
N CYS A 79 4.40 11.60 -4.36
CA CYS A 79 4.31 10.20 -4.76
C CYS A 79 5.69 9.53 -4.90
N ALA A 80 6.67 10.23 -5.50
CA ALA A 80 8.04 9.73 -5.62
C ALA A 80 8.72 9.57 -4.25
N PHE A 81 8.58 10.56 -3.36
CA PHE A 81 9.08 10.45 -1.99
C PHE A 81 8.37 9.33 -1.21
N LYS A 82 7.05 9.18 -1.39
CA LYS A 82 6.25 8.08 -0.83
C LYS A 82 6.84 6.73 -1.19
N HIS A 83 7.06 6.53 -2.49
CA HIS A 83 7.67 5.33 -3.07
C HIS A 83 9.05 5.04 -2.48
N ILE A 84 9.95 6.02 -2.46
CA ILE A 84 11.32 5.87 -1.95
C ILE A 84 11.30 5.45 -0.47
N ILE A 85 10.61 6.21 0.37
CA ILE A 85 10.61 5.99 1.82
C ILE A 85 9.96 4.65 2.18
N GLN A 86 8.83 4.30 1.55
CA GLN A 86 8.19 3.00 1.79
C GLN A 86 9.09 1.84 1.36
N THR A 87 9.76 1.95 0.21
CA THR A 87 10.73 0.92 -0.24
C THR A 87 11.87 0.76 0.75
N VAL A 88 12.44 1.86 1.24
CA VAL A 88 13.53 1.85 2.23
C VAL A 88 13.06 1.21 3.55
N ILE A 89 11.87 1.54 4.03
CA ILE A 89 11.30 0.93 5.24
C ILE A 89 11.16 -0.59 5.06
N CYS A 90 10.58 -1.04 3.93
CA CYS A 90 10.42 -2.46 3.62
C CYS A 90 11.77 -3.18 3.45
N PHE A 91 12.78 -2.50 2.89
CA PHE A 91 14.14 -3.03 2.79
C PHE A 91 14.78 -3.26 4.17
N ILE A 92 14.69 -2.27 5.07
CA ILE A 92 15.24 -2.34 6.43
C ILE A 92 14.50 -3.37 7.28
N LYS A 93 13.16 -3.41 7.18
CA LYS A 93 12.29 -4.32 7.95
C LYS A 93 12.09 -5.67 7.29
N TYR A 94 12.80 -5.99 6.21
CA TYR A 94 12.59 -7.19 5.40
C TYR A 94 12.51 -8.48 6.24
N ASN A 95 13.48 -8.71 7.14
CA ASN A 95 13.52 -9.93 7.95
C ASN A 95 12.35 -10.02 8.95
N ALA A 96 11.89 -8.89 9.48
CA ALA A 96 10.75 -8.86 10.39
C ALA A 96 9.44 -9.09 9.63
N LEU A 97 9.27 -8.43 8.48
CA LEU A 97 8.15 -8.67 7.57
C LEU A 97 8.09 -10.12 7.12
N GLN A 98 9.24 -10.71 6.78
CA GLN A 98 9.32 -12.11 6.35
C GLN A 98 8.83 -13.08 7.44
N ARG A 99 9.27 -12.90 8.70
CA ARG A 99 8.81 -13.73 9.83
C ARG A 99 7.30 -13.59 10.07
N VAL A 100 6.81 -12.36 10.10
CA VAL A 100 5.38 -12.06 10.34
C VAL A 100 4.49 -12.66 9.24
N VAL A 101 4.89 -12.53 7.96
CA VAL A 101 4.15 -13.10 6.83
C VAL A 101 4.20 -14.62 6.84
N GLU A 102 5.33 -15.23 7.18
CA GLU A 102 5.45 -16.69 7.29
C GLU A 102 4.51 -17.24 8.37
N GLU A 103 4.52 -16.64 9.56
CA GLU A 103 3.60 -17.04 10.65
C GLU A 103 2.14 -16.91 10.22
N MET A 104 1.78 -15.83 9.51
CA MET A 104 0.44 -15.67 8.94
C MET A 104 0.10 -16.83 7.99
N MET A 105 0.99 -17.16 7.05
CA MET A 105 0.74 -18.21 6.06
C MET A 105 0.64 -19.62 6.66
N ILE A 106 1.35 -19.88 7.76
CA ILE A 106 1.27 -21.15 8.51
C ILE A 106 -0.07 -21.24 9.23
N CYS A 107 -0.42 -20.21 10.01
CA CYS A 107 -1.60 -20.21 10.86
C CYS A 107 -2.92 -20.10 10.09
N VAL A 108 -2.93 -19.55 8.87
CA VAL A 108 -4.14 -19.52 8.01
C VAL A 108 -4.73 -20.92 7.76
N LYS A 109 -3.91 -21.97 7.88
CA LYS A 109 -4.34 -23.37 7.71
C LYS A 109 -4.95 -24.00 8.96
N GLU A 110 -4.93 -23.32 10.10
CA GLU A 110 -5.54 -23.81 11.34
C GLU A 110 -7.07 -23.72 11.26
N GLU A 111 -7.77 -24.84 11.49
CA GLU A 111 -9.23 -24.94 11.31
C GLU A 111 -10.01 -23.88 12.11
N GLN A 112 -9.66 -23.67 13.38
CA GLN A 112 -10.35 -22.71 14.25
C GLN A 112 -10.19 -21.26 13.79
N LEU A 113 -9.04 -20.92 13.20
CA LEU A 113 -8.76 -19.59 12.67
C LEU A 113 -9.39 -19.40 11.29
N TYR A 114 -9.45 -20.47 10.49
CA TYR A 114 -9.97 -20.45 9.12
C TYR A 114 -11.43 -19.96 9.04
N ASP A 115 -12.29 -20.42 9.95
CA ASP A 115 -13.69 -20.00 9.99
C ASP A 115 -13.86 -18.51 10.29
N ILE A 116 -13.10 -18.00 11.26
CA ILE A 116 -13.08 -16.58 11.61
C ILE A 116 -12.57 -15.78 10.41
N LEU A 117 -11.46 -16.19 9.80
CA LEU A 117 -10.92 -15.53 8.61
C LEU A 117 -11.90 -15.55 7.43
N CYS A 118 -12.68 -16.62 7.24
CA CYS A 118 -13.72 -16.65 6.21
C CYS A 118 -14.81 -15.59 6.45
N MET A 119 -15.19 -15.36 7.72
CA MET A 119 -16.11 -14.28 8.08
C MET A 119 -15.51 -12.91 7.74
N TYR A 120 -14.23 -12.69 8.08
CA TYR A 120 -13.49 -11.48 7.71
C TYR A 120 -13.47 -11.28 6.19
N VAL A 121 -13.03 -12.28 5.43
CA VAL A 121 -12.97 -12.20 3.96
C VAL A 121 -14.33 -11.88 3.37
N LYS A 122 -15.41 -12.55 3.82
CA LYS A 122 -16.76 -12.26 3.33
C LYS A 122 -17.19 -10.81 3.59
N LYS A 123 -16.81 -10.25 4.75
CA LYS A 123 -17.16 -8.89 5.16
C LYS A 123 -16.35 -7.83 4.41
N TYR A 124 -15.05 -8.06 4.19
CA TYR A 124 -14.12 -7.02 3.73
C TYR A 124 -13.69 -7.14 2.27
N ASN A 125 -13.91 -8.28 1.62
CA ASN A 125 -13.39 -8.53 0.27
C ASN A 125 -13.91 -7.55 -0.80
N ILE A 126 -15.19 -7.16 -0.75
CA ILE A 126 -15.74 -6.17 -1.69
C ILE A 126 -15.03 -4.83 -1.54
N PHE A 127 -14.81 -4.40 -0.29
CA PHE A 127 -14.16 -3.14 0.02
C PHE A 127 -12.67 -3.13 -0.37
N PHE A 128 -11.93 -4.19 -0.05
CA PHE A 128 -10.52 -4.36 -0.42
C PHE A 128 -10.37 -4.43 -1.94
N GLY A 129 -11.17 -5.25 -2.62
CA GLY A 129 -11.18 -5.37 -4.08
C GLY A 129 -11.53 -4.04 -4.77
N GLY A 130 -12.56 -3.36 -4.31
CA GLY A 130 -12.94 -2.03 -4.82
C GLY A 130 -11.84 -0.99 -4.66
N THR A 131 -11.11 -1.02 -3.54
CA THR A 131 -9.97 -0.12 -3.31
C THR A 131 -8.80 -0.43 -4.26
N ILE A 132 -8.49 -1.70 -4.51
CA ILE A 132 -7.46 -2.08 -5.49
C ILE A 132 -7.83 -1.57 -6.88
N VAL A 133 -9.08 -1.80 -7.31
CA VAL A 133 -9.59 -1.33 -8.60
C VAL A 133 -9.51 0.19 -8.71
N LEU A 134 -9.87 0.92 -7.66
CA LEU A 134 -9.78 2.38 -7.63
C LEU A 134 -8.34 2.87 -7.75
N ILE A 135 -7.39 2.28 -6.99
CA ILE A 135 -5.99 2.69 -6.99
C ILE A 135 -5.34 2.44 -8.37
N TYR A 136 -5.50 1.24 -8.91
CA TYR A 136 -4.95 0.89 -10.23
C TYR A 136 -5.68 1.61 -11.38
N GLY A 137 -6.99 1.82 -11.25
CA GLY A 137 -7.78 2.63 -12.17
C GLY A 137 -7.29 4.08 -12.21
N THR A 138 -6.96 4.66 -11.05
CA THR A 138 -6.37 6.00 -10.97
C THR A 138 -5.05 6.07 -11.72
N ALA A 139 -4.13 5.12 -11.49
CA ALA A 139 -2.87 5.06 -12.24
C ALA A 139 -3.09 4.97 -13.76
N THR A 140 -4.07 4.16 -14.18
CA THR A 140 -4.45 4.02 -15.59
C THR A 140 -4.94 5.35 -16.18
N VAL A 141 -5.81 6.08 -15.49
CA VAL A 141 -6.29 7.41 -15.91
C VAL A 141 -5.15 8.42 -16.04
N PHE A 142 -4.16 8.37 -15.15
CA PHE A 142 -2.97 9.23 -15.24
C PHE A 142 -2.13 8.90 -16.47
N VAL A 143 -1.85 7.61 -16.70
CA VAL A 143 -1.08 7.12 -17.85
C VAL A 143 -1.75 7.47 -19.19
N LEU A 144 -3.07 7.36 -19.28
CA LEU A 144 -3.84 7.67 -20.49
C LEU A 144 -4.06 9.19 -20.68
N GLY A 145 -3.63 10.03 -19.74
CA GLY A 145 -3.77 11.49 -19.80
C GLY A 145 -3.37 12.14 -21.14
N PRO A 146 -2.25 11.76 -21.78
CA PRO A 146 -1.80 12.32 -23.07
C PRO A 146 -2.75 12.07 -24.25
N ILE A 147 -3.69 11.13 -24.14
CA ILE A 147 -4.70 10.88 -25.17
C ILE A 147 -5.79 11.96 -25.12
N PHE A 148 -6.07 12.49 -23.93
CA PHE A 148 -7.17 13.43 -23.69
C PHE A 148 -6.71 14.88 -23.50
N LEU A 149 -5.43 15.09 -23.19
CA LEU A 149 -4.85 16.40 -22.92
C LEU A 149 -3.72 16.68 -23.92
N PRO A 150 -3.46 17.97 -24.26
CA PRO A 150 -2.34 18.36 -25.10
C PRO A 150 -1.01 18.33 -24.32
N ILE A 151 -0.66 17.17 -23.78
CA ILE A 151 0.60 16.92 -23.04
C ILE A 151 1.34 15.74 -23.68
N SER A 152 2.67 15.84 -23.76
CA SER A 152 3.49 14.79 -24.40
C SER A 152 3.64 13.54 -23.54
N PHE A 153 3.66 13.71 -22.22
CA PHE A 153 3.90 12.64 -21.25
C PHE A 153 2.80 12.59 -20.19
N PRO A 154 2.49 11.41 -19.63
CA PRO A 154 1.48 11.23 -18.60
C PRO A 154 1.55 12.25 -17.46
N TRP A 155 2.77 12.66 -17.14
CA TRP A 155 3.08 13.49 -15.98
C TRP A 155 3.40 14.94 -16.34
N GLY A 156 3.30 15.32 -17.62
CA GLY A 156 3.60 16.68 -18.07
C GLY A 156 5.04 17.14 -17.77
N THR A 157 5.95 16.19 -17.56
CA THR A 157 7.35 16.49 -17.19
C THR A 157 8.14 17.01 -18.38
N GLU A 158 8.90 18.06 -18.13
CA GLU A 158 9.91 18.59 -19.03
C GLU A 158 11.29 18.03 -18.67
N TYR A 159 12.11 17.76 -19.68
CA TYR A 159 13.45 17.21 -19.51
C TYR A 159 14.52 18.23 -19.93
N PRO A 160 15.66 18.30 -19.22
CA PRO A 160 16.73 19.26 -19.51
C PRO A 160 17.56 18.89 -20.75
N PHE A 161 17.19 17.83 -21.48
CA PHE A 161 17.84 17.37 -22.69
C PHE A 161 16.83 17.34 -23.84
N GLN A 162 17.32 17.48 -25.06
CA GLN A 162 16.48 17.50 -26.25
C GLN A 162 15.80 16.15 -26.48
N ILE A 163 14.47 16.17 -26.57
CA ILE A 163 13.66 14.99 -26.84
C ILE A 163 13.33 14.94 -28.36
N ASN A 164 14.38 14.89 -29.18
CA ASN A 164 14.25 15.02 -30.63
C ASN A 164 13.98 13.69 -31.35
N TYR A 165 14.08 12.55 -30.65
CA TYR A 165 13.98 11.22 -31.26
C TYR A 165 12.79 10.44 -30.71
N THR A 166 12.00 9.85 -31.61
CA THR A 166 10.84 8.99 -31.28
C THR A 166 11.21 7.88 -30.29
N THR A 167 12.41 7.30 -30.40
CA THR A 167 12.91 6.28 -29.47
C THR A 167 13.03 6.76 -28.03
N ILE A 168 13.52 7.99 -27.81
CA ILE A 168 13.67 8.57 -26.47
C ILE A 168 12.28 8.82 -25.87
N ASN A 169 11.34 9.33 -26.66
CA ASN A 169 9.93 9.49 -26.25
C ASN A 169 9.31 8.18 -25.77
N VAL A 170 9.49 7.10 -26.53
CA VAL A 170 8.96 5.77 -26.17
C VAL A 170 9.57 5.26 -24.87
N ILE A 171 10.89 5.40 -24.68
CA ILE A 171 11.58 4.98 -23.46
C ILE A 171 11.06 5.75 -22.24
N ILE A 172 10.95 7.08 -22.34
CA ILE A 172 10.44 7.93 -21.26
C ILE A 172 9.00 7.56 -20.93
N TYR A 173 8.15 7.41 -21.95
CA TYR A 173 6.75 7.04 -21.74
C TYR A 173 6.62 5.67 -21.06
N ALA A 174 7.39 4.67 -21.51
CA ALA A 174 7.40 3.34 -20.91
C ALA A 174 7.87 3.36 -19.44
N HIS A 175 8.87 4.19 -19.12
CA HIS A 175 9.35 4.38 -17.75
C HIS A 175 8.29 5.02 -16.86
N GLN A 176 7.64 6.10 -17.31
CA GLN A 176 6.55 6.76 -16.56
C GLN A 176 5.33 5.86 -16.40
N PHE A 177 5.00 5.08 -17.44
CA PHE A 177 3.97 4.04 -17.38
C PHE A 177 4.25 3.06 -16.26
N PHE A 178 5.44 2.46 -16.27
CA PHE A 178 5.83 1.46 -15.28
C PHE A 178 5.82 2.04 -13.87
N PHE A 179 6.40 3.23 -13.70
CA PHE A 179 6.50 3.87 -12.39
C PHE A 179 5.12 4.28 -11.85
N ALA A 180 4.16 4.68 -12.68
CA ALA A 180 2.79 4.96 -12.24
C ALA A 180 2.14 3.73 -11.58
N TYR A 181 2.33 2.54 -12.16
CA TYR A 181 1.85 1.29 -11.56
C TYR A 181 2.66 0.88 -10.32
N GLN A 182 3.95 1.21 -10.24
CA GLN A 182 4.71 1.04 -9.00
C GLN A 182 4.13 1.92 -7.88
N CYS A 183 3.81 3.20 -8.15
CA CYS A 183 3.14 4.06 -7.16
C CYS A 183 1.78 3.51 -6.72
N ALA A 184 1.01 2.90 -7.63
CA ALA A 184 -0.24 2.21 -7.32
C ALA A 184 0.00 1.02 -6.36
N ALA A 185 1.00 0.18 -6.64
CA ALA A 185 1.37 -0.94 -5.78
C ALA A 185 1.87 -0.49 -4.39
N HIS A 186 2.64 0.60 -4.33
CA HIS A 186 3.05 1.22 -3.06
C HIS A 186 1.87 1.75 -2.24
N THR A 187 0.86 2.31 -2.91
CA THR A 187 -0.37 2.73 -2.23
C THR A 187 -1.14 1.52 -1.69
N CYS A 188 -1.10 0.37 -2.37
CA CYS A 188 -1.68 -0.89 -1.88
C CYS A 188 -0.94 -1.51 -0.68
N LEU A 189 0.23 -1.00 -0.27
CA LEU A 189 0.89 -1.44 0.97
C LEU A 189 0.03 -1.17 2.22
N SER A 190 -0.96 -0.25 2.13
CA SER A 190 -1.96 -0.10 3.19
C SER A 190 -2.83 -1.34 3.37
N LEU A 191 -3.22 -1.99 2.27
CA LEU A 191 -3.99 -3.24 2.31
C LEU A 191 -3.15 -4.37 2.91
N PHE A 192 -1.85 -4.40 2.59
CA PHE A 192 -0.92 -5.35 3.21
C PHE A 192 -0.80 -5.11 4.72
N GLY A 193 -0.59 -3.87 5.16
CA GLY A 193 -0.54 -3.55 6.59
C GLY A 193 -1.84 -3.87 7.32
N ALA A 194 -2.99 -3.54 6.72
CA ALA A 194 -4.31 -3.84 7.27
C ALA A 194 -4.57 -5.36 7.34
N LEU A 195 -4.13 -6.14 6.35
CA LEU A 195 -4.22 -7.60 6.37
C LEU A 195 -3.50 -8.17 7.59
N LEU A 196 -2.28 -7.71 7.87
CA LEU A 196 -1.52 -8.17 9.03
C LEU A 196 -2.22 -7.83 10.36
N LEU A 197 -2.81 -6.64 10.46
CA LEU A 197 -3.59 -6.22 11.64
C LEU A 197 -4.87 -7.04 11.80
N TRP A 198 -5.64 -7.23 10.73
CA TRP A 198 -6.85 -8.07 10.74
C TRP A 198 -6.53 -9.52 11.10
N PHE A 199 -5.41 -10.03 10.63
CA PHE A 199 -4.96 -11.36 10.99
C PHE A 199 -4.59 -11.46 12.48
N ALA A 200 -3.85 -10.49 13.02
CA ALA A 200 -3.56 -10.44 14.45
C ALA A 200 -4.85 -10.37 15.29
N THR A 201 -5.81 -9.56 14.83
CA THR A 201 -7.15 -9.40 15.41
C THR A 201 -7.90 -10.73 15.46
N ALA A 202 -7.98 -11.45 14.33
CA ALA A 202 -8.67 -12.73 14.24
C ALA A 202 -8.11 -13.78 15.21
N ARG A 203 -6.78 -13.79 15.40
CA ARG A 203 -6.13 -14.67 16.39
C ARG A 203 -6.50 -14.30 17.83
N PHE A 204 -6.64 -13.01 18.15
CA PHE A 204 -7.08 -12.60 19.49
C PHE A 204 -8.54 -13.01 19.74
N GLU A 205 -9.41 -12.89 18.73
CA GLU A 205 -10.80 -13.37 18.85
C GLU A 205 -10.88 -14.89 19.06
N CYS A 206 -10.04 -15.66 18.36
CA CYS A 206 -9.95 -17.11 18.56
C CYS A 206 -9.53 -17.42 20.01
N LEU A 207 -8.51 -16.72 20.51
CA LEU A 207 -8.02 -16.90 21.87
C LEU A 207 -9.07 -16.51 22.94
N ILE A 208 -9.83 -15.44 22.73
CA ILE A 208 -10.93 -15.05 23.62
C ILE A 208 -11.99 -16.15 23.70
N LYS A 209 -12.34 -16.77 22.56
CA LYS A 209 -13.28 -17.91 22.53
C LYS A 209 -12.73 -19.14 23.25
N GLU A 210 -11.42 -19.40 23.18
CA GLU A 210 -10.78 -20.46 23.97
C GLU A 210 -10.85 -20.13 25.46
N LEU A 211 -10.55 -18.90 25.85
CA LEU A 211 -10.57 -18.42 27.24
C LEU A 211 -11.94 -18.61 27.89
N GLN A 212 -13.03 -18.33 27.16
CA GLN A 212 -14.40 -18.50 27.64
C GLN A 212 -14.79 -19.97 27.92
N LYS A 213 -14.06 -20.94 27.35
CA LYS A 213 -14.34 -22.38 27.50
C LYS A 213 -13.47 -23.06 28.55
N ILE A 214 -12.65 -22.30 29.28
CA ILE A 214 -11.70 -22.85 30.25
C ILE A 214 -12.42 -23.31 31.51
N THR A 215 -12.14 -24.55 31.91
CA THR A 215 -12.68 -25.18 33.14
C THR A 215 -11.61 -25.56 34.15
N SER A 216 -10.32 -25.49 33.79
CA SER A 216 -9.20 -25.89 34.66
C SER A 216 -8.04 -24.90 34.64
N ILE A 217 -7.24 -24.90 35.72
CA ILE A 217 -6.08 -24.01 35.88
C ILE A 217 -4.98 -24.36 34.86
N ASP A 218 -4.78 -25.63 34.53
CA ASP A 218 -3.79 -26.02 33.51
C ASP A 218 -4.13 -25.46 32.13
N MET A 219 -5.42 -25.49 31.76
CA MET A 219 -5.91 -24.90 30.52
C MET A 219 -5.75 -23.37 30.52
N LEU A 220 -5.93 -22.72 31.68
CA LEU A 220 -5.66 -21.29 31.84
C LEU A 220 -4.19 -20.96 31.60
N ILE A 221 -3.26 -21.75 32.15
CA ILE A 221 -1.81 -21.55 31.96
C ILE A 221 -1.44 -21.68 30.48
N VAL A 222 -2.00 -22.67 29.76
CA VAL A 222 -1.77 -22.84 28.32
C VAL A 222 -2.30 -21.63 27.52
N CYS A 223 -3.51 -21.17 27.86
CA CYS A 223 -4.13 -20.01 27.21
C CYS A 223 -3.33 -18.71 27.46
N LEU A 224 -2.80 -18.51 28.68
CA LEU A 224 -1.94 -17.37 29.00
C LEU A 224 -0.62 -17.40 28.22
N LYS A 225 -0.01 -18.59 28.05
CA LYS A 225 1.18 -18.73 27.19
C LYS A 225 0.87 -18.37 25.73
N LYS A 226 -0.27 -18.81 25.19
CA LYS A 226 -0.73 -18.42 23.85
C LYS A 226 -0.95 -16.90 23.74
N LEU A 227 -1.54 -16.27 24.76
CA LEU A 227 -1.74 -14.82 24.81
C LEU A 227 -0.42 -14.05 24.70
N LEU A 228 0.59 -14.46 25.47
CA LEU A 228 1.91 -13.82 25.44
C LEU A 228 2.59 -13.96 24.07
N PHE A 229 2.51 -15.13 23.46
CA PHE A 229 3.03 -15.34 22.10
C PHE A 229 2.32 -14.44 21.08
N LEU A 230 0.99 -14.39 21.13
CA LEU A 230 0.21 -13.58 20.22
C LEU A 230 0.44 -12.08 20.40
N ARG A 231 0.61 -11.62 21.65
CA ARG A 231 1.00 -10.25 21.95
C ARG A 231 2.35 -9.91 21.31
N ARG A 232 3.34 -10.79 21.42
CA ARG A 232 4.65 -10.60 20.79
C ARG A 232 4.54 -10.52 19.26
N TYR A 233 3.72 -11.38 18.65
CA TYR A 233 3.43 -11.30 17.21
C TYR A 233 2.81 -9.95 16.82
N ALA A 234 1.80 -9.49 17.56
CA ALA A 234 1.15 -8.21 17.29
C ALA A 234 2.11 -7.01 17.47
N GLU A 235 2.99 -7.07 18.47
CA GLU A 235 4.04 -6.07 18.66
C GLU A 235 5.03 -6.05 17.47
N GLU A 236 5.42 -7.23 16.94
CA GLU A 236 6.24 -7.32 15.74
C GLU A 236 5.52 -6.77 14.49
N VAL A 237 4.23 -7.08 14.30
CA VAL A 237 3.39 -6.53 13.22
C VAL A 237 3.38 -5.00 13.29
N VAL A 238 3.03 -4.44 14.45
CA VAL A 238 2.97 -2.98 14.66
C VAL A 238 4.34 -2.35 14.44
N HIS A 239 5.41 -2.98 14.91
CA HIS A 239 6.77 -2.48 14.69
C HIS A 239 7.16 -2.43 13.21
N CYS A 240 6.67 -3.35 12.39
CA CYS A 240 6.90 -3.36 10.94
C CYS A 240 6.12 -2.25 10.23
N ILE A 241 4.85 -2.04 10.58
CA ILE A 241 3.95 -1.17 9.82
C ILE A 241 3.83 0.26 10.37
N ARG A 242 4.21 0.54 11.62
CA ARG A 242 3.98 1.85 12.27
C ARG A 242 4.51 3.03 11.46
N PHE A 243 5.70 2.89 10.89
CA PHE A 243 6.32 3.96 10.09
C PHE A 243 5.67 4.09 8.71
N LEU A 244 5.24 2.96 8.12
CA LEU A 244 4.47 2.98 6.88
C LEU A 244 3.13 3.70 7.07
N VAL A 245 2.43 3.43 8.17
CA VAL A 245 1.15 4.05 8.54
C VAL A 245 1.33 5.53 8.79
N PHE A 246 2.26 5.91 9.69
CA PHE A 246 2.52 7.31 10.04
C PHE A 246 2.82 8.15 8.79
N TYR A 247 3.73 7.67 7.95
CA TYR A 247 4.13 8.38 6.75
C TYR A 247 3.01 8.43 5.69
N ALA A 248 2.25 7.34 5.54
CA ALA A 248 1.09 7.31 4.66
C ALA A 248 0.03 8.35 5.08
N ILE A 249 -0.27 8.45 6.37
CA ILE A 249 -1.25 9.42 6.90
C ILE A 249 -0.73 10.85 6.68
N ALA A 250 0.52 11.14 7.04
CA ALA A 250 1.11 12.48 6.88
C ALA A 250 1.08 12.96 5.42
N ILE A 251 1.49 12.12 4.47
CA ILE A 251 1.42 12.41 3.04
C ILE A 251 -0.02 12.60 2.57
N SER A 252 -0.92 11.71 2.99
CA SER A 252 -2.31 11.75 2.55
C SER A 252 -2.97 13.05 2.99
N THR A 253 -2.75 13.48 4.24
CA THR A 253 -3.24 14.77 4.75
C THR A 253 -2.70 15.94 3.93
N PHE A 254 -1.40 15.98 3.66
CA PHE A 254 -0.79 17.05 2.84
C PHE A 254 -1.32 17.05 1.40
N THR A 255 -1.54 15.88 0.81
CA THR A 255 -2.04 15.78 -0.56
C THR A 255 -3.53 16.14 -0.64
N LEU A 256 -4.32 15.83 0.39
CA LEU A 256 -5.72 16.21 0.49
C LEU A 256 -5.89 17.72 0.62
N THR A 257 -5.05 18.40 1.41
CA THR A 257 -5.08 19.86 1.50
C THR A 257 -4.77 20.50 0.15
N LEU A 258 -3.78 19.97 -0.57
CA LEU A 258 -3.42 20.41 -1.92
C LEU A 258 -4.55 20.18 -2.92
N SER A 259 -5.20 19.03 -2.86
CA SER A 259 -6.35 18.67 -3.70
C SER A 259 -7.52 19.63 -3.46
N GLY A 260 -7.78 20.01 -2.20
CA GLY A 260 -8.80 20.98 -1.84
C GLY A 260 -8.56 22.36 -2.44
N ILE A 261 -7.30 22.82 -2.46
CA ILE A 261 -6.93 24.10 -3.10
C ILE A 261 -7.21 24.06 -4.60
N ILE A 262 -6.83 22.97 -5.28
CA ILE A 262 -7.03 22.81 -6.74
C ILE A 262 -8.52 22.76 -7.12
N MET A 263 -9.37 22.20 -6.25
CA MET A 263 -10.82 22.18 -6.50
C MET A 263 -11.41 23.60 -6.55
N ILE A 264 -10.88 24.54 -5.77
CA ILE A 264 -11.29 25.95 -5.72
C ILE A 264 -10.80 26.71 -6.96
N ILE A 265 -9.59 26.41 -7.43
CA ILE A 265 -9.01 27.06 -8.61
C ILE A 265 -9.82 26.75 -9.87
N ASN A 266 -9.97 27.77 -10.74
CA ASN A 266 -10.56 27.57 -12.05
C ASN A 266 -9.58 26.79 -12.95
N CYS A 267 -9.81 25.49 -13.10
CA CYS A 267 -8.99 24.58 -13.88
C CYS A 267 -9.86 23.62 -14.70
N PRO A 268 -9.32 22.98 -15.76
CA PRO A 268 -10.09 22.07 -16.61
C PRO A 268 -10.75 20.95 -15.81
N LEU A 269 -11.97 20.57 -16.18
CA LEU A 269 -12.74 19.52 -15.50
C LEU A 269 -11.95 18.22 -15.34
N PHE A 270 -11.16 17.84 -16.34
CA PHE A 270 -10.33 16.65 -16.30
C PHE A 270 -9.28 16.69 -15.18
N VAL A 271 -8.70 17.87 -14.89
CA VAL A 271 -7.78 18.06 -13.76
C VAL A 271 -8.52 17.88 -12.44
N LYS A 272 -9.71 18.47 -12.29
CA LYS A 272 -10.53 18.29 -11.09
C LYS A 272 -10.88 16.82 -10.85
N ILE A 273 -11.28 16.10 -11.90
CA ILE A 273 -11.59 14.65 -11.81
C ILE A 273 -10.38 13.84 -11.33
N LYS A 274 -9.17 14.13 -11.84
CA LYS A 274 -7.92 13.49 -11.38
C LYS A 274 -7.72 13.68 -9.87
N PHE A 275 -7.86 14.91 -9.38
CA PHE A 275 -7.65 15.23 -7.97
C PHE A 275 -8.76 14.68 -7.05
N ILE A 276 -10.01 14.63 -7.51
CA ILE A 276 -11.10 13.96 -6.80
C ILE A 276 -10.79 12.47 -6.66
N THR A 277 -10.35 11.82 -7.73
CA THR A 277 -10.03 10.39 -7.71
C THR A 277 -8.85 10.09 -6.78
N ILE A 278 -7.81 10.95 -6.77
CA ILE A 278 -6.72 10.89 -5.79
C ILE A 278 -7.27 11.04 -4.37
N SER A 279 -8.11 12.04 -4.12
CA SER A 279 -8.67 12.31 -2.79
C SER A 279 -9.45 11.12 -2.24
N ILE A 280 -10.30 10.51 -3.07
CA ILE A 280 -11.04 9.29 -2.68
C ILE A 280 -10.05 8.15 -2.38
N SER A 281 -9.04 7.94 -3.22
CA SER A 281 -8.03 6.89 -3.01
C SER A 281 -7.26 7.07 -1.69
N LEU A 282 -6.89 8.31 -1.34
CA LEU A 282 -6.19 8.64 -0.11
C LEU A 282 -7.07 8.49 1.14
N LEU A 283 -8.34 8.92 1.07
CA LEU A 283 -9.30 8.73 2.15
C LEU A 283 -9.53 7.24 2.43
N MET A 284 -9.68 6.44 1.36
CA MET A 284 -9.78 4.98 1.48
C MET A 284 -8.50 4.39 2.09
N GLN A 285 -7.32 4.89 1.71
CA GLN A 285 -6.05 4.47 2.30
C GLN A 285 -5.98 4.73 3.81
N ILE A 286 -6.42 5.91 4.27
CA ILE A 286 -6.46 6.25 5.70
C ILE A 286 -7.45 5.32 6.42
N TYR A 287 -8.64 5.15 5.86
CA TYR A 287 -9.69 4.31 6.45
C TYR A 287 -9.26 2.83 6.56
N ILE A 288 -8.53 2.31 5.57
CA ILE A 288 -7.98 0.94 5.59
C ILE A 288 -7.07 0.70 6.80
N TYR A 289 -6.30 1.70 7.22
CA TYR A 289 -5.46 1.58 8.41
C TYR A 289 -6.24 1.78 9.71
N ALA A 290 -7.18 2.73 9.74
CA ALA A 290 -7.96 3.03 10.93
C ALA A 290 -8.88 1.87 11.33
N TRP A 291 -9.57 1.26 10.36
CA TRP A 291 -10.58 0.24 10.63
C TRP A 291 -10.10 -0.96 11.45
N PRO A 292 -9.02 -1.69 11.07
CA PRO A 292 -8.53 -2.78 11.90
C PRO A 292 -8.02 -2.30 13.27
N ALA A 293 -7.46 -1.09 13.35
CA ALA A 293 -6.96 -0.53 14.61
C ALA A 293 -8.11 -0.21 15.58
N ASP A 294 -9.20 0.38 15.11
CA ASP A 294 -10.40 0.69 15.90
C ASP A 294 -11.05 -0.60 16.39
N HIS A 295 -11.16 -1.62 15.52
CA HIS A 295 -11.70 -2.92 15.93
C HIS A 295 -10.83 -3.60 17.00
N MET A 296 -9.49 -3.50 16.90
CA MET A 296 -8.59 -3.96 17.96
C MET A 296 -8.79 -3.21 19.28
N GLN A 297 -9.07 -1.91 19.24
CA GLN A 297 -9.34 -1.10 20.43
C GLN A 297 -10.68 -1.45 21.08
N ASP A 298 -11.74 -1.64 20.27
CA ASP A 298 -13.05 -2.07 20.75
C ASP A 298 -13.01 -3.43 21.45
N MET A 299 -12.17 -4.35 20.98
CA MET A 299 -11.98 -5.63 21.66
C MET A 299 -11.30 -5.50 23.02
N LYS A 300 -10.34 -4.58 23.17
CA LYS A 300 -9.71 -4.33 24.47
C LYS A 300 -10.69 -3.75 25.49
N ASN A 301 -11.60 -2.89 25.04
CA ASN A 301 -12.58 -2.22 25.90
C ASN A 301 -13.78 -3.10 26.28
N LYS A 302 -13.94 -4.27 25.64
CA LYS A 302 -14.97 -5.26 25.95
C LYS A 302 -14.50 -6.35 26.94
N GLN A 303 -13.27 -6.27 27.42
CA GLN A 303 -12.73 -7.07 28.53
C GLN A 303 -12.87 -6.32 29.85
#